data_AF-A0A3A9ZSN6-F1
#
_entry.id   AF-A0A3A9ZSN6-F1
#
_cell.length_a   1.000
_cell.length_b   1.000
_cell.length_c   1.000
_cell.angle_alpha   90.00
_cell.angle_beta   90.00
_cell.angle_gamma   90.00
#
_symmetry.space_group_name_H-M   'P 1'
#
loop_
_entity.id
_entity.type
_entity.pdbx_description
1 polymer ?
#
loop_
_entity_poly.entity_id
_entity_poly.type
_entity_poly.pdbx_seq_one_letter_code
_entity_poly.pdbx_strand_id
1 'polypeptide(L)'
;MASKTGNDATRALRRRQELELRAVRAVEQAAGTVQDAQRRRHEAVSRLDEEVGEAAAAHGLAVAVLATVLRDDGLAADLTGVDVARVRSYRRGADGAAVRARIAELGEVLPRRRRTAVQVPDARPSPIGDAGGDGMA
;
A
#
# COMPACT_ATOMS: atom_id res chain seq x y z
N MET A 1 78.44 -22.70 -15.98
CA MET A 1 77.37 -22.76 -14.95
C MET A 1 76.36 -21.61 -15.05
N ALA A 2 76.73 -20.40 -15.49
CA ALA A 2 75.83 -19.23 -15.56
C ALA A 2 74.60 -19.36 -16.49
N SER A 3 74.71 -20.09 -17.62
CA SER A 3 73.62 -20.22 -18.60
C SER A 3 72.41 -21.05 -18.11
N LYS A 4 72.65 -22.05 -17.25
CA LYS A 4 71.58 -22.91 -16.72
C LYS A 4 70.70 -22.15 -15.71
N THR A 5 71.33 -21.35 -14.84
CA THR A 5 70.65 -20.52 -13.84
C THR A 5 69.78 -19.42 -14.47
N GLY A 6 70.26 -18.76 -15.55
CA GLY A 6 69.47 -17.76 -16.28
C GLY A 6 68.24 -18.35 -16.99
N ASN A 7 68.37 -19.57 -17.52
CA ASN A 7 67.26 -20.29 -18.16
C ASN A 7 66.21 -20.76 -17.15
N ASP A 8 66.62 -21.14 -15.93
CA ASP A 8 65.68 -21.54 -14.88
C ASP A 8 64.95 -20.32 -14.29
N ALA A 9 65.63 -19.19 -14.11
CA ALA A 9 65.01 -17.94 -13.66
C ALA A 9 63.95 -17.41 -14.65
N THR A 10 64.24 -17.46 -15.95
CA THR A 10 63.28 -17.06 -16.99
C THR A 10 62.09 -18.01 -17.09
N ARG A 11 62.30 -19.32 -16.91
CA ARG A 11 61.20 -20.30 -16.84
C ARG A 11 60.31 -20.08 -15.61
N ALA A 12 60.90 -19.76 -14.46
CA ALA A 12 60.15 -19.45 -13.23
C ALA A 12 59.29 -18.19 -13.39
N LEU A 13 59.86 -17.13 -14.00
CA LEU A 13 59.12 -15.89 -14.29
C LEU A 13 57.91 -16.14 -15.21
N ARG A 14 58.09 -16.90 -16.31
CA ARG A 14 56.99 -17.22 -17.24
C ARG A 14 55.88 -18.01 -16.55
N ARG A 15 56.22 -19.02 -15.75
CA ARG A 15 55.22 -19.76 -14.97
C ARG A 15 54.44 -18.88 -14.01
N ARG A 16 55.13 -17.94 -13.35
CA ARG A 16 54.48 -16.97 -12.46
C ARG A 16 53.51 -16.07 -13.24
N GLN A 17 53.92 -15.53 -14.38
CA GLN A 17 53.05 -14.71 -15.24
C GLN A 17 51.83 -15.50 -15.74
N GLU A 18 52.00 -16.76 -16.11
CA GLU A 18 50.88 -17.62 -16.51
C GLU A 18 49.88 -17.86 -15.36
N LEU A 19 50.38 -18.05 -14.13
CA LEU A 19 49.54 -18.19 -12.95
C LEU A 19 48.80 -16.90 -12.61
N GLU A 20 49.48 -15.75 -12.69
CA GLU A 20 48.89 -14.43 -12.47
C GLU A 20 47.78 -14.16 -13.50
N LEU A 21 48.01 -14.45 -14.79
CA LEU A 21 46.98 -14.32 -15.82
C LEU A 21 45.78 -15.24 -15.60
N ARG A 22 46.01 -16.48 -15.16
CA ARG A 22 44.91 -17.40 -14.81
C ARG A 22 44.12 -16.90 -13.60
N ALA A 23 44.80 -16.37 -12.59
CA ALA A 23 44.16 -15.80 -11.42
C ALA A 23 43.31 -14.57 -11.79
N VAL A 24 43.84 -13.66 -12.62
CA VAL A 24 43.10 -12.48 -13.12
C VAL A 24 41.84 -12.93 -13.86
N ARG A 25 41.94 -13.88 -14.79
CA ARG A 25 40.77 -14.40 -15.52
C ARG A 25 39.74 -15.06 -14.61
N ALA A 26 40.18 -15.79 -13.58
CA ALA A 26 39.27 -16.40 -12.61
C ALA A 26 38.53 -15.33 -11.79
N VAL A 27 39.22 -14.24 -11.40
CA VAL A 27 38.60 -13.10 -10.71
C VAL A 27 37.62 -12.37 -11.63
N GLU A 28 37.97 -12.13 -12.90
CA GLU A 28 37.08 -11.51 -13.87
C GLU A 28 35.80 -12.33 -14.09
N GLN A 29 35.93 -13.66 -14.22
CA GLN A 29 34.79 -14.57 -14.33
C GLN A 29 33.92 -14.51 -13.08
N ALA A 30 34.52 -14.60 -11.89
CA ALA A 30 33.80 -14.51 -10.63
C ALA A 30 33.08 -13.15 -10.49
N ALA A 31 33.76 -12.05 -10.83
CA ALA A 31 33.17 -10.72 -10.83
C ALA A 31 31.98 -10.63 -11.79
N GLY A 32 32.09 -11.19 -13.00
CA GLY A 32 30.99 -11.29 -13.96
C GLY A 32 29.79 -12.05 -13.39
N THR A 33 30.01 -13.20 -12.75
CA THR A 33 28.91 -13.97 -12.13
C THR A 33 28.23 -13.21 -11.00
N VAL A 34 28.98 -12.46 -10.19
CA VAL A 34 28.43 -11.62 -9.12
C VAL A 34 27.61 -10.48 -9.71
N GLN A 35 28.11 -9.80 -10.74
CA GLN A 35 27.37 -8.74 -11.43
C GLN A 35 26.06 -9.25 -12.04
N ASP A 36 26.08 -10.43 -12.68
CA ASP A 36 24.89 -11.05 -13.24
C ASP A 36 23.88 -11.47 -12.16
N ALA A 37 24.36 -11.96 -11.01
CA ALA A 37 23.51 -12.27 -9.86
C ALA A 37 22.88 -11.00 -9.27
N GLN A 38 23.65 -9.92 -9.15
CA GLN A 38 23.16 -8.63 -8.69
C GLN A 38 22.11 -8.04 -9.64
N ARG A 39 22.34 -8.11 -10.95
CA ARG A 39 21.38 -7.66 -11.97
C ARG A 39 20.06 -8.43 -11.86
N ARG A 40 20.11 -9.76 -11.82
CA ARG A 40 18.90 -10.60 -11.65
C ARG A 40 18.16 -10.31 -10.36
N ARG A 41 18.87 -10.08 -9.25
CA ARG A 41 18.27 -9.68 -7.98
C ARG A 41 17.55 -8.34 -8.12
N HIS A 42 18.18 -7.35 -8.74
CA HIS A 42 17.58 -6.04 -8.92
C HIS A 42 16.30 -6.11 -9.76
N GLU A 43 16.33 -6.84 -10.88
CA GLU A 43 15.15 -7.06 -11.73
C GLU A 43 14.02 -7.83 -11.01
N ALA A 44 14.36 -8.78 -10.13
CA ALA A 44 13.36 -9.48 -9.33
C ALA A 44 12.73 -8.59 -8.27
N VAL A 45 13.53 -7.78 -7.57
CA VAL A 45 13.03 -6.82 -6.57
C VAL A 45 12.15 -5.77 -7.22
N SER A 46 12.56 -5.19 -8.36
CA SER A 46 11.75 -4.20 -9.09
C SER A 46 10.36 -4.73 -9.44
N ARG A 47 10.28 -5.97 -9.95
CA ARG A 47 8.99 -6.61 -10.27
C ARG A 47 8.13 -6.83 -9.04
N LEU A 48 8.73 -7.28 -7.93
CA LEU A 48 7.99 -7.45 -6.68
C LEU A 48 7.50 -6.11 -6.11
N ASP A 49 8.30 -5.05 -6.23
CA ASP A 49 7.90 -3.71 -5.81
C ASP A 49 6.73 -3.18 -6.65
N GLU A 50 6.71 -3.46 -7.95
CA GLU A 50 5.58 -3.18 -8.84
C GLU A 50 4.32 -3.95 -8.41
N GLU A 51 4.41 -5.26 -8.20
CA GLU A 51 3.29 -6.11 -7.75
C GLU A 51 2.74 -5.65 -6.39
N VAL A 52 3.61 -5.30 -5.45
CA VAL A 52 3.23 -4.74 -4.14
C VAL A 52 2.55 -3.38 -4.31
N GLY A 53 3.05 -2.54 -5.22
CA GLY A 53 2.45 -1.26 -5.56
C GLY A 53 1.03 -1.42 -6.12
N GLU A 54 0.83 -2.35 -7.05
CA GLU A 54 -0.48 -2.68 -7.61
C GLU A 54 -1.44 -3.22 -6.55
N ALA A 55 -0.99 -4.17 -5.71
CA ALA A 55 -1.78 -4.71 -4.62
C ALA A 55 -2.18 -3.63 -3.60
N ALA A 56 -1.26 -2.72 -3.28
CA ALA A 56 -1.54 -1.59 -2.39
C ALA A 56 -2.56 -0.61 -2.99
N ALA A 57 -2.47 -0.33 -4.30
CA ALA A 57 -3.42 0.52 -5.01
C ALA A 57 -4.82 -0.13 -5.05
N ALA A 58 -4.89 -1.43 -5.38
CA ALA A 58 -6.15 -2.19 -5.38
C ALA A 58 -6.78 -2.24 -3.98
N HIS A 59 -5.97 -2.47 -2.94
CA HIS A 59 -6.43 -2.43 -1.56
C HIS A 59 -6.97 -1.05 -1.18
N GLY A 60 -6.24 0.03 -1.49
CA GLY A 60 -6.69 1.39 -1.25
C GLY A 60 -8.02 1.72 -1.92
N LEU A 61 -8.19 1.29 -3.19
CA LEU A 61 -9.46 1.43 -3.90
C LEU A 61 -10.59 0.64 -3.22
N ALA A 62 -10.34 -0.61 -2.81
CA ALA A 62 -11.33 -1.43 -2.12
C ALA A 62 -11.79 -0.79 -0.79
N VAL A 63 -10.85 -0.24 0.00
CA VAL A 63 -11.16 0.50 1.23
C VAL A 63 -11.97 1.76 0.93
N ALA A 64 -11.62 2.51 -0.11
CA ALA A 64 -12.37 3.70 -0.52
C ALA A 64 -13.80 3.36 -0.98
N VAL A 65 -13.98 2.26 -1.72
CA VAL A 65 -15.28 1.72 -2.13
C VAL A 65 -16.10 1.34 -0.89
N LEU A 66 -15.51 0.58 0.04
CA LEU A 66 -16.18 0.17 1.27
C LEU A 66 -16.66 1.37 2.09
N ALA A 67 -15.79 2.36 2.33
CA ALA A 67 -16.15 3.57 3.05
C ALA A 67 -17.24 4.38 2.34
N THR A 68 -17.25 4.39 1.00
CA THR A 68 -18.29 5.06 0.19
C THR A 68 -19.64 4.35 0.29
N VAL A 69 -19.64 3.02 0.22
CA VAL A 69 -20.80 2.15 0.38
C VAL A 69 -21.41 2.28 1.78
N LEU A 70 -20.57 2.22 2.81
CA LEU A 70 -21.01 2.31 4.21
C LEU A 70 -21.41 3.72 4.62
N ARG A 71 -20.88 4.75 3.94
CA ARG A 71 -20.99 6.18 4.31
C ARG A 71 -20.45 6.47 5.72
N ASP A 72 -19.49 5.67 6.17
CA ASP A 72 -18.88 5.74 7.49
C ASP A 72 -17.40 5.32 7.40
N ASP A 73 -16.50 6.28 7.57
CA ASP A 73 -15.05 6.04 7.52
C ASP A 73 -14.55 5.29 8.77
N GLY A 74 -15.24 5.44 9.92
CA GLY A 74 -14.89 4.76 11.17
C GLY A 74 -15.22 3.27 11.10
N LEU A 75 -16.42 2.94 10.63
CA LEU A 75 -16.80 1.55 10.43
C LEU A 75 -15.94 0.87 9.35
N ALA A 76 -15.58 1.58 8.28
CA ALA A 76 -14.68 1.05 7.26
C ALA A 76 -13.27 0.80 7.81
N ALA A 77 -12.75 1.70 8.64
CA ALA A 77 -11.48 1.53 9.35
C ALA A 77 -11.49 0.26 10.23
N ASP A 78 -12.51 0.10 11.07
CA ASP A 78 -12.64 -1.05 11.97
C ASP A 78 -12.71 -2.39 11.20
N LEU A 79 -13.46 -2.43 10.09
CA LEU A 79 -13.61 -3.65 9.28
C LEU A 79 -12.37 -4.02 8.46
N THR A 80 -11.51 -3.05 8.14
CA THR A 80 -10.33 -3.25 7.31
C THR A 80 -9.03 -3.31 8.12
N GLY A 81 -9.09 -2.97 9.41
CA GLY A 81 -7.91 -2.86 10.28
C GLY A 81 -7.01 -1.66 9.94
N VAL A 82 -7.54 -0.69 9.17
CA VAL A 82 -6.83 0.51 8.74
C VAL A 82 -7.25 1.69 9.60
N ASP A 83 -6.38 2.67 9.83
CA ASP A 83 -6.72 3.89 10.56
C ASP A 83 -7.66 4.82 9.76
N VAL A 84 -8.53 5.54 10.47
CA VAL A 84 -9.50 6.46 9.85
C VAL A 84 -8.83 7.53 8.99
N ALA A 85 -7.65 8.02 9.39
CA ALA A 85 -6.93 9.03 8.61
C ALA A 85 -6.48 8.47 7.25
N ARG A 86 -6.04 7.22 7.22
CA ARG A 86 -5.66 6.52 5.99
C ARG A 86 -6.86 6.12 5.13
N VAL A 87 -7.99 5.72 5.72
CA VAL A 87 -9.27 5.57 4.98
C VAL A 87 -9.64 6.87 4.27
N ARG A 88 -9.57 8.02 4.97
CA ARG A 88 -9.81 9.34 4.37
C ARG A 88 -8.78 9.68 3.29
N SER A 89 -7.53 9.27 3.48
CA SER A 89 -6.49 9.43 2.47
C SER A 89 -6.82 8.65 1.19
N TYR A 90 -7.18 7.37 1.33
CA TYR A 90 -7.59 6.52 0.20
C TYR A 90 -8.80 7.10 -0.52
N ARG A 91 -9.82 7.58 0.20
CA ARG A 91 -10.98 8.23 -0.42
C ARG A 91 -10.64 9.51 -1.19
N ARG A 92 -9.71 10.32 -0.67
CA ARG A 92 -9.26 11.56 -1.35
C ARG A 92 -8.41 11.27 -2.59
N GLY A 93 -7.62 10.20 -2.56
CA GLY A 93 -6.76 9.80 -3.67
C GLY A 93 -7.41 8.86 -4.70
N ALA A 94 -8.57 8.27 -4.39
CA ALA A 94 -9.24 7.33 -5.29
C ALA A 94 -9.89 8.05 -6.48
N ASP A 95 -9.74 7.46 -7.66
CA ASP A 95 -10.50 7.89 -8.84
C ASP A 95 -11.99 7.58 -8.64
N GLY A 96 -12.82 8.63 -8.64
CA GLY A 96 -14.26 8.52 -8.48
C GLY A 96 -14.92 7.68 -9.57
N ALA A 97 -14.36 7.60 -10.78
CA ALA A 97 -14.89 6.74 -11.84
C ALA A 97 -14.65 5.26 -11.52
N ALA A 98 -13.42 4.89 -11.14
CA ALA A 98 -13.09 3.55 -10.69
C ALA A 98 -13.93 3.10 -9.47
N VAL A 99 -14.14 3.99 -8.50
CA VAL A 99 -15.00 3.72 -7.33
C VAL A 99 -16.43 3.42 -7.77
N ARG A 100 -17.02 4.24 -8.66
CA ARG A 100 -18.38 4.02 -9.16
C ARG A 100 -18.52 2.73 -9.95
N ALA A 101 -17.55 2.42 -10.82
CA ALA A 101 -17.53 1.17 -11.57
C ALA A 101 -17.50 -0.04 -10.64
N ARG A 102 -16.63 -0.02 -9.62
CA ARG A 102 -16.54 -1.10 -8.63
C ARG A 102 -17.79 -1.23 -7.78
N ILE A 103 -18.46 -0.12 -7.44
CA ILE A 103 -19.76 -0.16 -6.75
C ILE A 103 -20.84 -0.77 -7.64
N ALA A 104 -20.85 -0.45 -8.95
CA ALA A 104 -21.82 -1.02 -9.88
C ALA A 104 -21.65 -2.54 -10.03
N GLU A 105 -20.41 -3.05 -9.99
CA GLU A 105 -20.11 -4.49 -9.98
C GLU A 105 -20.62 -5.22 -8.72
N LEU A 106 -20.76 -4.52 -7.59
CA LEU A 106 -21.24 -5.10 -6.33
C LEU A 106 -22.77 -5.31 -6.30
N GLY A 107 -23.51 -4.83 -7.31
CA GLY A 107 -24.97 -4.91 -7.37
C GLY A 107 -25.69 -3.83 -6.56
N GLU A 108 -26.99 -4.00 -6.31
CA GLU A 108 -27.83 -3.01 -5.66
C GLU A 108 -27.47 -2.88 -4.16
N VAL A 109 -26.53 -1.98 -3.86
CA VAL A 109 -26.19 -1.58 -2.50
C VAL A 109 -27.34 -0.72 -1.96
N LEU A 110 -28.26 -1.33 -1.20
CA LEU A 110 -29.35 -0.61 -0.57
C LEU A 110 -28.79 0.49 0.35
N PRO A 111 -29.13 1.77 0.14
CA PRO A 111 -28.65 2.84 0.98
C PRO A 111 -29.13 2.61 2.41
N ARG A 112 -28.19 2.55 3.36
CA ARG A 112 -28.50 2.49 4.79
C ARG A 112 -29.35 3.73 5.12
N ARG A 113 -30.64 3.50 5.42
CA ARG A 113 -31.60 4.54 5.77
C ARG A 113 -30.97 5.36 6.89
N ARG A 114 -30.68 6.65 6.65
CA ARG A 114 -30.29 7.56 7.71
C ARG A 114 -31.35 7.40 8.79
N ARG A 115 -30.98 6.93 9.99
CA ARG A 115 -31.78 7.14 11.18
C ARG A 115 -31.82 8.65 11.36
N THR A 116 -32.76 9.32 10.71
CA THR A 116 -33.24 10.61 11.18
C THR A 116 -33.60 10.34 12.63
N ALA A 117 -32.89 11.00 13.55
CA ALA A 117 -33.29 11.05 14.94
C ALA A 117 -34.79 11.33 14.92
N VAL A 118 -35.58 10.39 15.46
CA VAL A 118 -37.00 10.60 15.70
C VAL A 118 -37.04 11.83 16.61
N GLN A 119 -37.42 12.98 16.07
CA GLN A 119 -37.86 14.08 16.89
C GLN A 119 -39.09 13.55 17.61
N VAL A 120 -38.91 13.18 18.88
CA VAL A 120 -40.02 13.03 19.80
C VAL A 120 -40.64 14.43 19.89
N PRO A 121 -41.88 14.65 19.42
CA PRO A 121 -42.56 15.89 19.73
C PRO A 121 -43.02 15.74 21.16
N ASP A 122 -42.15 16.04 22.11
CA ASP A 122 -42.58 16.09 23.50
C ASP A 122 -43.42 17.34 23.71
N ALA A 123 -44.56 17.10 24.31
CA ALA A 123 -45.73 17.94 24.29
C ALA A 123 -45.46 19.30 24.93
N ARG A 124 -45.97 20.35 24.28
CA ARG A 124 -46.13 21.68 24.90
C ARG A 124 -46.97 21.51 26.19
N PRO A 125 -46.55 22.02 27.35
CA PRO A 125 -47.50 22.30 28.42
C PRO A 125 -48.37 23.49 28.00
N SER A 126 -49.69 23.30 28.11
CA SER A 126 -50.73 24.31 27.89
C SER A 126 -50.54 25.55 28.76
N PRO A 127 -50.95 26.75 28.30
CA PRO A 127 -50.92 27.96 29.10
C PRO A 127 -51.92 27.84 30.26
N ILE A 128 -51.45 28.15 31.48
CA ILE A 128 -52.31 28.41 32.64
C ILE A 128 -53.10 29.67 32.32
N GLY A 129 -54.34 29.46 31.89
CA GLY A 129 -55.35 30.49 31.68
C GLY A 129 -55.92 30.92 33.02
N ASP A 130 -55.77 32.20 33.26
CA ASP A 130 -56.35 33.02 34.31
C ASP A 130 -57.85 32.73 34.52
N ALA A 131 -58.20 32.22 35.70
CA ALA A 131 -59.58 32.04 36.14
C ALA A 131 -59.95 33.19 37.09
N GLY A 132 -60.05 34.39 36.52
CA GLY A 132 -60.81 35.49 37.11
C GLY A 132 -62.29 35.30 36.77
N GLY A 133 -63.10 34.92 37.76
CA GLY A 133 -64.53 34.68 37.59
C GLY A 133 -65.26 34.44 38.90
N ASP A 134 -65.08 35.34 39.88
CA ASP A 134 -65.99 35.42 41.02
C ASP A 134 -67.34 35.97 40.54
N GLY A 135 -68.37 35.14 40.68
CA GLY A 135 -69.76 35.47 40.42
C GLY A 135 -70.39 36.28 41.54
N MET A 136 -71.31 37.17 41.14
CA MET A 136 -72.22 37.93 41.98
C MET A 136 -73.02 37.08 42.98
N ALA A 137 -73.16 37.61 44.20
CA ALA A 137 -74.44 37.77 44.90
C ALA A 137 -74.34 38.97 45.87
#